data_AF-A0A3C0AWP1-F1
#
_entry.id   AF-A0A3C0AWP1-F1
#
_cell.length_a   1.000
_cell.length_b   1.000
_cell.length_c   1.000
_cell.angle_alpha   90.00
_cell.angle_beta   90.00
_cell.angle_gamma   90.00
#
_symmetry.space_group_name_H-M   'P 1'
#
loop_
_entity.id
_entity.type
_entity.pdbx_description
1 polymer ?
#
loop_
_entity_poly.entity_id
_entity_poly.type
_entity_poly.pdbx_seq_one_letter_code
_entity_poly.pdbx_strand_id
1 'polypeptide(L)'
;MRTSTIKLIDNPIQFKQQILTWAQQFREVVYLDSNDYPQQYSSYDCIIAVDAFTSIKTDYHNAFEDLKQYQQISKDWLFGYLSYDLKNDIEFLISNNFDGLNFPDLFFFQPKKLFLLKGNQLEI
;
A
#
# COMPACT_ATOMS: atom_id res chain seq x y z
N MET A 1 -8.11 -5.86 -16.54
CA MET A 1 -6.79 -6.54 -16.62
C MET A 1 -5.74 -5.46 -16.69
N ARG A 2 -4.72 -5.48 -15.81
CA ARG A 2 -3.64 -4.48 -15.85
C ARG A 2 -2.78 -4.68 -17.11
N THR A 3 -2.34 -3.59 -17.71
CA THR A 3 -1.27 -3.62 -18.71
C THR A 3 0.06 -3.50 -17.97
N SER A 4 1.05 -4.29 -18.37
CA SER A 4 2.39 -4.26 -17.78
C SER A 4 3.44 -4.03 -18.85
N THR A 5 4.43 -3.20 -18.54
CA THR A 5 5.62 -2.98 -19.36
C THR A 5 6.88 -2.97 -18.50
N ILE A 6 7.96 -3.56 -19.02
CA ILE A 6 9.25 -3.62 -18.32
C ILE A 6 10.21 -2.59 -18.92
N LYS A 7 10.90 -1.85 -18.06
CA LYS A 7 11.94 -0.87 -18.40
C LYS A 7 13.22 -1.17 -17.62
N LEU A 8 14.36 -0.93 -18.26
CA LEU A 8 15.65 -0.94 -17.59
C LEU A 8 15.96 0.46 -17.07
N ILE A 9 16.41 0.53 -15.82
CA ILE A 9 16.75 1.76 -15.10
C ILE A 9 18.25 1.76 -14.85
N ASP A 10 18.95 2.73 -15.44
CA ASP A 10 20.41 2.80 -15.34
C ASP A 10 20.90 3.03 -13.90
N ASN A 11 20.18 3.87 -13.13
CA ASN A 11 20.50 4.17 -11.74
C ASN A 11 19.27 3.97 -10.83
N PRO A 12 19.07 2.76 -10.30
CA PRO A 12 17.94 2.44 -9.43
C PRO A 12 17.87 3.29 -8.17
N ILE A 13 19.02 3.64 -7.59
CA ILE A 13 19.10 4.47 -6.37
C ILE A 13 18.56 5.87 -6.64
N GLN A 14 19.00 6.50 -7.73
CA GLN A 14 18.50 7.81 -8.14
C GLN A 14 17.01 7.73 -8.53
N PHE A 15 16.61 6.66 -9.22
CA PHE A 15 15.22 6.46 -9.62
C PHE A 15 14.28 6.39 -8.41
N LYS A 16 14.63 5.66 -7.34
CA LYS A 16 13.85 5.61 -6.08
C LYS A 16 13.54 7.01 -5.53
N GLN A 17 14.52 7.91 -5.56
CA GLN A 17 14.32 9.30 -5.13
C GLN A 17 13.38 10.06 -6.07
N GLN A 18 13.61 9.96 -7.39
CA GLN A 18 12.81 10.65 -8.40
C GLN A 18 11.34 10.20 -8.39
N ILE A 19 11.09 8.90 -8.27
CA ILE A 19 9.73 8.37 -8.28
C ILE A 19 8.98 8.72 -6.99
N LEU A 20 9.66 8.80 -5.85
CA LEU A 20 9.07 9.28 -4.60
C LEU A 20 8.67 10.76 -4.72
N THR A 21 9.53 11.61 -5.31
CA THR A 21 9.18 13.01 -5.58
C THR A 21 8.00 13.12 -6.55
N TRP A 22 8.00 12.35 -7.64
CA TRP A 22 6.91 12.32 -8.59
C TRP A 22 5.59 11.86 -7.95
N ALA A 23 5.63 10.91 -7.02
CA ALA A 23 4.44 10.36 -6.37
C ALA A 23 3.69 11.39 -5.49
N GLN A 24 4.36 12.44 -5.02
CA GLN A 24 3.76 13.46 -4.13
C GLN A 24 2.57 14.21 -4.74
N GLN A 25 2.41 14.17 -6.07
CA GLN A 25 1.26 14.79 -6.75
C GLN A 25 -0.05 14.00 -6.55
N PHE A 26 0.02 12.75 -6.09
CA PHE A 26 -1.15 11.90 -5.87
C PHE A 26 -1.59 11.94 -4.42
N ARG A 27 -2.90 11.76 -4.21
CA ARG A 27 -3.49 11.74 -2.88
C ARG A 27 -3.15 10.45 -2.13
N GLU A 28 -3.35 9.31 -2.77
CA GLU A 28 -2.99 8.00 -2.24
C GLU A 28 -1.63 7.57 -2.77
N VAL A 29 -0.69 7.33 -1.86
CA VAL A 29 0.66 6.86 -2.16
C VAL A 29 1.06 5.82 -1.12
N VAL A 30 1.51 4.66 -1.60
CA VAL A 30 2.27 3.70 -0.79
C VAL A 30 3.63 3.52 -1.43
N TYR A 31 4.67 3.71 -0.62
CA TYR A 31 6.07 3.57 -1.00
C TYR A 31 6.71 2.56 -0.03
N LEU A 32 7.01 1.36 -0.53
CA LEU A 32 7.66 0.30 0.22
C LEU A 32 9.09 0.16 -0.32
N ASP A 33 10.09 0.35 0.54
CA ASP A 33 11.51 0.26 0.18
C ASP A 33 12.19 -0.77 1.09
N SER A 34 12.88 -1.72 0.48
CA SER A 34 13.65 -2.73 1.21
C SER A 34 14.92 -2.14 1.85
N ASN A 35 15.27 -0.88 1.55
CA ASN A 35 16.43 -0.15 2.06
C ASN A 35 17.74 -0.93 1.88
N ASP A 36 17.84 -1.69 0.77
CA ASP A 36 18.97 -2.54 0.43
C ASP A 36 19.36 -3.52 1.56
N TYR A 37 18.42 -3.83 2.45
CA TYR A 37 18.65 -4.72 3.58
C TYR A 37 18.72 -6.17 3.09
N PRO A 38 19.78 -6.91 3.45
CA PRO A 38 19.95 -8.29 3.02
C PRO A 38 18.96 -9.20 3.75
N GLN A 39 17.76 -9.35 3.18
CA GLN A 39 16.71 -10.21 3.68
C GLN A 39 16.52 -11.42 2.78
N GLN A 40 16.49 -12.61 3.38
CA GLN A 40 16.30 -13.89 2.67
C GLN A 40 15.02 -13.94 1.82
N TYR A 41 13.98 -13.21 2.23
CA TYR A 41 12.65 -13.24 1.62
C TYR A 41 12.30 -11.97 0.83
N SER A 42 13.31 -11.20 0.41
CA SER A 42 13.07 -10.01 -0.43
C SER A 42 12.68 -10.40 -1.86
N SER A 43 11.52 -9.90 -2.32
CA SER A 43 11.05 -10.10 -3.70
C SER A 43 11.27 -8.87 -4.58
N TYR A 44 11.28 -7.68 -3.98
CA TYR A 44 11.38 -6.38 -4.64
C TYR A 44 12.29 -5.45 -3.84
N ASP A 45 12.97 -4.55 -4.54
CA ASP A 45 13.78 -3.51 -3.89
C ASP A 45 12.90 -2.31 -3.53
N CYS A 46 11.92 -2.00 -4.37
CA CYS A 46 10.95 -0.96 -4.10
C CYS A 46 9.62 -1.23 -4.80
N ILE A 47 8.51 -0.91 -4.13
CA ILE A 47 7.15 -0.92 -4.68
C ILE A 47 6.54 0.46 -4.47
N ILE A 48 5.97 1.00 -5.54
CA ILE A 48 5.23 2.27 -5.49
C ILE A 48 3.82 2.05 -6.06
N ALA A 49 2.81 2.33 -5.25
CA ALA A 49 1.41 2.28 -5.64
C ALA A 49 0.79 3.66 -5.47
N VAL A 50 0.22 4.23 -6.53
CA VAL A 50 -0.32 5.60 -6.50
C VAL A 50 -1.70 5.71 -7.11
N ASP A 51 -2.45 6.69 -6.57
CA ASP A 51 -3.78 7.13 -6.98
C ASP A 51 -4.84 6.03 -6.82
N ALA A 52 -5.91 6.28 -6.08
CA ALA A 52 -6.96 5.28 -5.89
C ALA A 52 -7.92 5.22 -7.08
N PHE A 53 -8.14 4.02 -7.62
CA PHE A 53 -9.29 3.73 -8.49
C PHE A 53 -10.56 3.57 -7.64
N THR A 54 -10.45 2.75 -6.60
CA THR A 54 -11.45 2.58 -5.54
C THR A 54 -10.73 2.48 -4.21
N SER A 55 -11.45 2.67 -3.11
CA SER A 55 -10.89 2.51 -1.77
C SER A 55 -11.96 2.13 -0.75
N ILE A 56 -11.53 1.47 0.31
CA ILE A 56 -12.31 1.19 1.52
C ILE A 56 -11.70 1.95 2.70
N LYS A 57 -12.52 2.69 3.43
CA LYS A 57 -12.17 3.33 4.71
C LYS A 57 -13.26 3.00 5.71
N THR A 58 -12.92 2.39 6.82
CA THR A 58 -13.89 2.02 7.85
C THR A 58 -13.31 2.10 9.25
N ASP A 59 -14.18 2.09 10.25
CA ASP A 59 -13.84 1.91 11.66
C ASP A 59 -13.56 0.43 11.96
N TYR A 60 -13.38 0.07 13.22
CA TYR A 60 -13.07 -1.32 13.57
C TYR A 60 -14.25 -2.29 13.40
N HIS A 61 -15.50 -1.83 13.29
CA HIS A 61 -16.67 -2.72 13.28
C HIS A 61 -16.78 -3.51 11.97
N ASN A 62 -16.71 -4.85 12.05
CA ASN A 62 -16.75 -5.75 10.88
C ASN A 62 -15.68 -5.46 9.81
N ALA A 63 -14.62 -4.74 10.16
CA ALA A 63 -13.64 -4.21 9.22
C ALA A 63 -12.99 -5.31 8.35
N PHE A 64 -12.75 -6.49 8.92
CA PHE A 64 -12.16 -7.62 8.21
C PHE A 64 -13.10 -8.23 7.17
N GLU A 65 -14.41 -8.29 7.45
CA GLU A 65 -15.38 -8.79 6.47
C GLU A 65 -15.56 -7.75 5.35
N ASP A 66 -15.61 -6.46 5.68
CA ASP A 66 -15.68 -5.40 4.66
C ASP A 66 -14.45 -5.43 3.73
N LEU A 67 -13.23 -5.58 4.30
CA LEU A 67 -12.01 -5.71 3.52
C LEU A 67 -12.02 -6.97 2.65
N LYS A 68 -12.54 -8.09 3.16
CA LYS A 68 -12.66 -9.34 2.40
C LYS A 68 -13.64 -9.18 1.23
N GLN A 69 -14.79 -8.55 1.44
CA GLN A 69 -15.73 -8.24 0.35
C GLN A 69 -15.07 -7.34 -0.70
N TYR A 70 -14.38 -6.29 -0.25
CA TYR A 70 -13.64 -5.39 -1.14
C TYR A 70 -12.56 -6.12 -1.95
N GLN A 71 -11.82 -7.05 -1.35
CA GLN A 71 -10.79 -7.86 -1.99
C GLN A 71 -11.39 -8.85 -3.01
N GLN A 72 -12.52 -9.49 -2.69
CA GLN A 72 -13.22 -10.40 -3.59
C GLN A 72 -13.80 -9.69 -4.83
N ILE A 73 -14.23 -8.45 -4.68
CA ILE A 73 -14.77 -7.63 -5.78
C ILE A 73 -13.65 -7.08 -6.64
N SER A 74 -12.61 -6.50 -6.02
CA SER A 74 -11.54 -5.80 -6.75
C SER A 74 -10.66 -6.76 -7.56
N LYS A 75 -10.36 -7.95 -7.01
CA LYS A 75 -9.51 -8.98 -7.64
C LYS A 75 -8.20 -8.43 -8.23
N ASP A 76 -7.56 -7.55 -7.48
CA ASP A 76 -6.39 -6.79 -7.89
C ASP A 76 -5.52 -6.47 -6.67
N TRP A 77 -4.38 -5.82 -6.88
CA TRP A 77 -3.55 -5.29 -5.80
C TRP A 77 -4.32 -4.31 -4.94
N LEU A 78 -4.23 -4.50 -3.62
CA LEU A 78 -4.73 -3.59 -2.62
C LEU A 78 -3.57 -3.14 -1.73
N PHE A 79 -3.44 -1.85 -1.54
CA PHE A 79 -2.42 -1.24 -0.69
C PHE A 79 -3.09 -0.41 0.40
N GLY A 80 -2.54 -0.41 1.60
CA GLY A 80 -3.22 0.16 2.74
C GLY A 80 -2.57 -0.20 4.06
N TYR A 81 -3.35 -0.03 5.13
CA TYR A 81 -2.95 -0.35 6.48
C TYR A 81 -4.12 -0.85 7.32
N LEU A 82 -3.76 -1.56 8.38
CA LEU A 82 -4.64 -2.01 9.45
C LEU A 82 -4.18 -1.28 10.73
N SER A 83 -5.06 -0.49 11.34
CA SER A 83 -4.77 0.19 12.60
C SER A 83 -4.76 -0.81 13.75
N TYR A 84 -4.23 -0.35 14.89
CA TYR A 84 -4.21 -1.16 16.11
C TYR A 84 -5.61 -1.38 16.71
N ASP A 85 -6.54 -0.44 16.51
CA ASP A 85 -7.87 -0.48 17.15
C ASP A 85 -8.81 -1.51 16.52
N LEU A 86 -8.44 -2.09 15.38
CA LEU A 86 -9.05 -3.31 14.85
C LEU A 86 -9.06 -4.48 15.84
N LYS A 87 -8.19 -4.46 16.87
CA LYS A 87 -8.24 -5.41 17.98
C LYS A 87 -9.59 -5.44 18.71
N ASN A 88 -10.35 -4.34 18.70
CA ASN A 88 -11.60 -4.21 19.44
C ASN A 88 -12.74 -5.02 18.80
N ASP A 89 -12.59 -5.43 17.53
CA ASP A 89 -13.56 -6.26 16.82
C ASP A 89 -13.25 -7.77 16.95
N ILE A 90 -11.97 -8.11 17.18
CA ILE A 90 -11.52 -9.50 17.34
C ILE A 90 -11.49 -9.97 18.79
N GLU A 91 -11.33 -9.05 19.75
CA GLU A 91 -11.17 -9.35 21.17
C GLU A 91 -12.06 -8.43 22.02
N PHE A 92 -12.36 -8.84 23.26
CA PHE A 92 -13.10 -8.02 24.23
C PHE A 92 -12.21 -6.93 24.85
N LEU A 93 -11.71 -6.02 24.01
CA LEU A 93 -10.85 -4.91 24.39
C LEU A 93 -11.47 -3.59 23.95
N ILE A 94 -11.12 -2.52 24.66
CA ILE A 94 -11.51 -1.15 24.34
C ILE A 94 -10.27 -0.26 24.44
N SER A 95 -10.12 0.64 23.49
CA SER A 95 -9.08 1.68 23.54
C SER A 95 -9.63 2.94 24.20
N ASN A 96 -8.97 3.42 25.25
CA ASN A 96 -9.37 4.63 25.99
C ASN A 96 -8.38 5.80 25.78
N ASN A 97 -7.43 5.64 24.87
CA ASN A 97 -6.46 6.69 24.55
C ASN A 97 -7.13 7.76 23.68
N PHE A 98 -6.70 9.00 23.82
CA PHE A 98 -7.18 10.10 22.98
C PHE A 98 -6.67 9.94 21.53
N ASP A 99 -7.60 9.88 20.57
CA ASP A 99 -7.28 9.94 19.15
C ASP A 99 -7.29 11.40 18.66
N GLY A 100 -6.10 11.93 18.36
CA GLY A 100 -5.92 13.26 17.78
C GLY A 100 -5.77 13.25 16.26
N LEU A 101 -5.59 12.09 15.64
CA LEU A 101 -5.35 11.96 14.20
C LEU A 101 -6.64 11.67 13.44
N ASN A 102 -7.60 10.98 14.07
CA ASN A 102 -8.86 10.56 13.45
C ASN A 102 -8.62 9.80 12.14
N PHE A 103 -7.58 8.96 12.14
CA PHE A 103 -7.31 8.10 11.00
C PHE A 103 -8.33 6.97 10.97
N PRO A 104 -8.78 6.53 9.78
CA PRO A 104 -9.58 5.32 9.67
C PRO A 104 -8.86 4.13 10.31
N ASP A 105 -9.62 3.23 10.93
CA ASP A 105 -9.05 2.01 11.51
C ASP A 105 -8.59 1.02 10.44
N LEU A 106 -9.24 1.04 9.29
CA LEU A 106 -8.84 0.29 8.12
C LEU A 106 -8.90 1.20 6.90
N PHE A 107 -7.80 1.26 6.14
CA PHE A 107 -7.77 1.94 4.85
C PHE A 107 -6.99 1.13 3.85
N PHE A 108 -7.66 0.71 2.77
CA PHE A 108 -7.03 0.09 1.60
C PHE A 108 -7.56 0.71 0.31
N PHE A 109 -6.74 0.71 -0.73
CA PHE A 109 -7.12 1.17 -2.06
C PHE A 109 -6.53 0.31 -3.16
N GLN A 110 -7.25 0.25 -4.27
CA GLN A 110 -6.79 -0.30 -5.53
C GLN A 110 -6.03 0.80 -6.29
N PRO A 111 -4.72 0.65 -6.55
CA PRO A 111 -3.94 1.72 -7.18
C PRO A 111 -4.20 1.78 -8.68
N LYS A 112 -4.26 2.98 -9.25
CA LYS A 112 -4.33 3.17 -10.72
C LYS A 112 -2.99 2.85 -11.38
N LYS A 113 -1.87 3.12 -10.71
CA LYS A 113 -0.51 2.86 -11.20
C LYS A 113 0.30 2.11 -10.16
N LEU A 114 1.05 1.12 -10.62
CA LEU A 114 1.92 0.28 -9.80
C LEU A 114 3.31 0.26 -10.43
N PHE A 115 4.34 0.36 -9.62
CA PHE A 115 5.72 0.28 -10.05
C PHE A 115 6.44 -0.74 -9.17
N LEU A 116 7.04 -1.75 -9.78
CA LEU A 116 7.78 -2.81 -9.09
C LEU A 116 9.23 -2.77 -9.55
N LEU A 117 10.13 -2.39 -8.65
CA LEU A 117 11.56 -2.29 -8.93
C LEU A 117 12.31 -3.50 -8.34
N LYS A 118 13.14 -4.14 -9.17
CA LYS A 118 14.07 -5.20 -8.76
C LYS A 118 15.37 -5.09 -9.55
N GLY A 119 16.48 -4.84 -8.86
CA GLY A 119 17.75 -4.46 -9.45
C GLY A 119 17.56 -3.23 -10.35
N ASN A 120 17.85 -3.41 -11.64
CA ASN A 120 17.65 -2.39 -12.67
C ASN A 120 16.37 -2.59 -13.48
N GLN A 121 15.50 -3.53 -13.13
CA GLN A 121 14.25 -3.77 -13.85
C GLN A 121 13.09 -3.11 -13.11
N LEU A 122 12.37 -2.26 -13.84
CA LEU A 122 11.14 -1.62 -13.39
C LEU A 122 9.97 -2.19 -14.20
N GLU A 123 9.01 -2.80 -13.53
CA GLU A 123 7.70 -3.11 -14.08
C GLU A 123 6.72 -1.97 -13.79
N ILE A 124 5.96 -1.56 -14.81
CA ILE A 124 4.96 -0.47 -14.79
C ILE A 124 3.61 -0.98 -15.29
#